data_AF-A0A1Z8XAY8-F1
#
_entry.id   AF-A0A1Z8XAY8-F1
#
_cell.length_a   1.000
_cell.length_b   1.000
_cell.length_c   1.000
_cell.angle_alpha   90.00
_cell.angle_beta   90.00
_cell.angle_gamma   90.00
#
_symmetry.space_group_name_H-M   'P 1'
#
loop_
_entity.id
_entity.type
_entity.pdbx_description
1 polymer ?
#
loop_
_entity_poly.entity_id
_entity_poly.type
_entity_poly.pdbx_seq_one_letter_code
_entity_poly.pdbx_strand_id
1 'polypeptide(L)' 'MNDMRSPQKIYILKRFLEKPDKSSIATVASCLYFKEACELIKKYQKADKNACYYFMNKPSSFTADPPCLT' A
#
# COMPACT_ATOMS: atom_id res chain seq x y z
N MET A 1 -16.11 -28.52 -1.13
CA MET A 1 -15.71 -27.48 -0.17
C MET A 1 -15.71 -26.17 -0.93
N ASN A 2 -16.68 -25.29 -0.70
CA ASN A 2 -16.66 -23.95 -1.26
C ASN A 2 -15.66 -23.15 -0.43
N ASP A 3 -14.43 -23.01 -0.94
CA ASP A 3 -13.45 -22.05 -0.44
C ASP A 3 -14.01 -20.64 -0.71
N MET A 4 -14.94 -20.22 0.13
CA MET A 4 -15.58 -18.92 0.10
C MET A 4 -14.56 -17.91 0.63
N ARG A 5 -13.45 -17.72 -0.11
CA ARG A 5 -12.49 -16.66 0.16
C ARG A 5 -13.23 -15.35 0.04
N SER A 6 -13.68 -14.80 1.17
CA SER A 6 -14.16 -13.42 1.24
C SER A 6 -13.15 -12.54 0.51
N PRO A 7 -13.59 -11.64 -0.40
CA PRO A 7 -12.67 -10.82 -1.16
C PRO A 7 -11.75 -10.09 -0.18
N GLN A 8 -10.46 -10.43 -0.22
CA GLN A 8 -9.48 -9.85 0.69
C GLN A 8 -9.23 -8.43 0.22
N LYS A 9 -9.40 -7.47 1.15
CA LYS A 9 -9.17 -6.05 0.86
C LYS A 9 -7.69 -5.84 0.51
N ILE A 10 -7.44 -5.36 -0.70
CA ILE A 10 -6.13 -5.04 -1.23
C ILE A 10 -5.89 -3.56 -0.99
N TYR A 11 -4.89 -3.25 -0.20
CA TYR A 11 -4.47 -1.88 0.11
C TYR A 11 -3.34 -1.49 -0.82
N ILE A 12 -3.43 -0.32 -1.43
CA ILE A 12 -2.40 0.27 -2.28
C ILE A 12 -1.63 1.28 -1.45
N LEU A 13 -0.31 1.13 -1.37
CA LEU A 13 0.58 1.98 -0.61
C LEU A 13 1.50 2.76 -1.53
N LYS A 14 1.78 4.01 -1.18
CA LYS A 14 2.76 4.88 -1.84
C LYS A 14 3.93 5.11 -0.90
N ARG A 15 5.15 5.00 -1.43
CA ARG A 15 6.37 5.44 -0.74
C ARG A 15 6.60 6.92 -1.03
N PHE A 16 6.73 7.71 0.03
CA PHE A 16 7.06 9.13 0.00
C PHE A 16 8.51 9.28 0.45
N LEU A 17 9.32 9.97 -0.35
CA LEU A 17 10.64 10.44 0.06
C LEU A 17 10.46 11.84 0.63
N GLU A 18 10.45 11.95 1.96
CA GLU A 18 10.31 13.26 2.63
C GLU A 18 11.67 13.94 2.76
N LYS A 19 12.72 13.14 3.03
CA LYS A 19 14.12 13.57 3.08
C LYS A 19 14.99 12.47 2.45
N PRO A 20 16.22 12.77 2.00
CA PRO A 20 17.14 11.76 1.47
C PRO A 20 17.28 10.52 2.36
N ASP A 21 17.20 10.68 3.69
CA ASP A 21 17.27 9.59 4.67
C ASP A 21 15.92 9.19 5.31
N LYS A 22 14.81 9.84 4.95
CA LYS A 22 13.48 9.53 5.52
C LYS A 22 12.49 9.23 4.41
N SER A 23 12.06 7.98 4.37
CA SER A 23 10.94 7.55 3.56
C SER A 23 9.79 7.04 4.42
N SER A 24 8.59 7.47 4.09
CA SER A 24 7.35 7.05 4.74
C SER A 24 6.51 6.24 3.75
N ILE A 25 5.76 5.26 4.25
CA ILE A 25 4.83 4.46 3.43
C ILE A 25 3.43 4.74 3.95
N ALA A 26 2.54 5.20 3.07
CA ALA A 26 1.14 5.42 3.44
C ALA A 26 0.20 4.70 2.47
N THR A 27 -0.92 4.23 3.01
CA THR A 27 -2.00 3.66 2.20
C THR A 27 -2.72 4.79 1.47
N VAL A 28 -2.75 4.74 0.14
CA VAL A 28 -3.38 5.76 -0.71
C VAL A 28 -4.73 5.31 -1.28
N ALA A 29 -4.98 4.01 -1.36
CA ALA A 29 -6.26 3.46 -1.79
C ALA A 29 -6.46 2.04 -1.26
N SER A 30 -7.69 1.52 -1.39
CA SER A 30 -8.00 0.12 -1.13
C SER A 30 -9.06 -0.37 -2.11
N CYS A 31 -8.99 -1.63 -2.52
CA CYS A 31 -9.91 -2.26 -3.46
C CYS A 31 -10.15 -3.72 -3.08
N LEU A 32 -11.15 -4.36 -3.70
CA LEU A 32 -11.50 -5.76 -3.44
C LEU A 32 -10.95 -6.72 -4.49
N TYR A 33 -10.62 -6.20 -5.68
CA TYR A 33 -10.19 -6.99 -6.82
C TYR A 33 -8.78 -6.61 -7.26
N PHE A 34 -7.96 -7.63 -7.53
CA PHE A 34 -6.58 -7.44 -7.98
C PHE A 34 -6.47 -6.66 -9.30
N LYS A 35 -7.46 -6.83 -10.19
CA LYS A 35 -7.53 -6.10 -11.46
C LYS A 35 -7.63 -4.59 -11.23
N GLU A 36 -8.52 -4.16 -10.34
CA GLU A 36 -8.64 -2.74 -9.96
C GLU A 36 -7.36 -2.22 -9.30
N ALA A 37 -6.74 -3.01 -8.42
CA ALA A 37 -5.47 -2.66 -7.79
C ALA A 37 -4.37 -2.36 -8.82
N CYS A 38 -4.25 -3.21 -9.84
CA CYS A 38 -3.29 -3.04 -10.92
C CYS A 38 -3.57 -1.78 -11.76
N GLU A 39 -4.83 -1.51 -12.09
CA GLU A 39 -5.20 -0.32 -12.86
C GLU A 39 -4.93 0.96 -12.09
N LEU A 40 -5.23 0.97 -10.78
CA LEU A 40 -4.91 2.09 -9.89
C LEU A 40 -3.40 2.33 -9.79
N ILE A 41 -2.59 1.28 -9.59
CA ILE A 41 -1.13 1.40 -9.56
C ILE A 41 -0.59 1.97 -10.87
N LYS A 42 -1.05 1.48 -12.02
CA LYS A 42 -0.66 2.01 -13.34
C LYS A 42 -1.02 3.48 -13.48
N LYS A 43 -2.24 3.87 -13.06
CA LYS A 43 -2.67 5.27 -13.06
C LYS A 43 -1.78 6.13 -12.19
N TYR A 44 -1.43 5.67 -10.99
CA TYR A 44 -0.58 6.39 -10.06
C TYR A 44 0.88 6.50 -10.52
N GLN A 45 1.44 5.42 -11.09
CA GLN A 45 2.78 5.46 -11.70
C GLN A 45 2.84 6.40 -12.92
N LYS A 46 1.75 6.50 -13.69
CA LYS A 46 1.67 7.45 -14.80
C LYS A 46 1.62 8.91 -14.30
N ALA A 47 0.94 9.16 -13.18
CA ALA A 47 0.87 10.47 -12.56
C ALA A 47 2.16 10.88 -11.84
N ASP A 48 2.87 9.91 -11.26
CA ASP A 48 4.08 10.12 -10.47
C ASP A 48 5.09 9.00 -10.78
N LYS A 49 5.92 9.23 -11.80
CA LYS A 49 6.90 8.25 -12.30
C LYS A 49 8.03 7.94 -11.32
N ASN A 50 8.24 8.83 -10.35
CA ASN A 50 9.29 8.70 -9.35
C ASN A 50 8.78 8.05 -8.06
N ALA A 51 7.46 7.90 -7.90
CA ALA A 51 6.87 7.24 -6.76
C ALA A 51 6.78 5.72 -6.95
N CYS A 52 7.12 4.98 -5.90
CA CYS A 52 6.92 3.53 -5.84
C CYS A 52 5.57 3.22 -5.18
N TYR A 53 4.80 2.35 -5.84
CA TYR A 53 3.50 1.88 -5.36
C TYR A 53 3.52 0.37 -5.16
N TYR A 54 2.91 -0.09 -4.07
CA TYR A 54 2.86 -1.49 -3.67
C TYR A 54 1.43 -1.86 -3.28
N PHE A 55 1.07 -3.15 -3.33
CA PHE A 55 -0.19 -3.63 -2.79
C PHE A 55 0.03 -4.68 -1.69
N MET A 56 -0.80 -4.67 -0.66
CA MET A 56 -0.78 -5.65 0.44
C MET A 56 -2.20 -6.02 0.86
N ASN A 57 -2.39 -7.24 1.39
CA ASN A 57 -3.69 -7.72 1.88
C ASN A 57 -3.94 -7.34 3.35
N LYS A 58 -3.04 -6.57 3.95
CA LYS A 58 -3.18 -5.95 5.27
C LYS A 58 -2.82 -4.46 5.14
N PRO A 59 -3.51 -3.55 5.83
CA PRO A 59 -3.08 -2.16 5.90
C PRO A 59 -1.70 -2.14 6.55
N SER A 60 -0.76 -1.37 5.99
CA SER A 60 0.52 -1.19 6.65
C SER A 60 0.29 -0.29 7.86
N SER A 61 0.28 -0.88 9.04
CA SER A 61 0.32 -0.17 10.33
C SER A 61 1.73 0.41 10.48
N PHE A 62 2.10 1.41 9.67
CA PHE A 62 3.21 2.29 10.00
C PHE A 62 2.71 3.27 11.07
N THR A 63 2.45 2.78 12.28
CA THR A 63 2.69 3.62 13.46
C THR A 63 4.20 3.71 13.58
N ALA A 64 4.75 4.88 13.31
CA ALA A 64 6.10 5.22 13.74
C ALA A 64 6.09 5.31 15.28
N ASP A 65 5.92 4.18 15.96
CA ASP A 65 6.14 4.06 17.39
C ASP A 65 7.53 3.45 17.57
N PRO A 66 8.50 4.17 18.16
CA PRO A 66 9.78 3.56 18.53
C PRO A 66 9.54 2.42 19.56
N PRO A 67 10.47 1.46 19.67
CA PRO A 67 10.22 0.21 20.39
C PRO A 67 9.94 0.51 21.87
N CYS A 68 8.91 -0.13 22.44
CA CYS A 68 8.90 -0.29 23.89
C CYS A 68 10.09 -1.20 24.26
N LEU A 69 11.19 -0.58 24.69
CA LEU A 69 12.21 -1.19 25.51
C LEU A 69 11.55 -1.69 26.79
N THR A 70 11.47 -3.00 26.96
CA THR A 70 11.40 -3.66 28.27
C THR A 70 12.61 -4.54 28.43
#